data_AF-A0A5C6BUF9-F1
#
_entry.id   AF-A0A5C6BUF9-F1
#
_cell.length_a   1.000
_cell.length_b   1.000
_cell.length_c   1.000
_cell.angle_alpha   90.00
_cell.angle_beta   90.00
_cell.angle_gamma   90.00
#
_symmetry.space_group_name_H-M   'P 1'
#
loop_
_entity.id
_entity.type
_entity.pdbx_description
1 polymer ?
#
loop_
_entity_poly.entity_id
_entity_poly.type
_entity_poly.pdbx_seq_one_letter_code
_entity_poly.pdbx_strand_id
1 'polypeptide(L)'
;MDEFDQAREAFKQMDYERALQLVNSSLKEMPNDAVLHEFRGLILFAMGDYDQAAGVIYAVLSAGPGWDWTTLSGLYADPATYTAQLRKLEEYRNSHPDSANVRFLLAYEYITCGHNEAAVKELKKVVELNPDDQLSAQLLAGMTEGSDGEDPPAEVEPPPSKPQPEGATVDGKWQAARGDDRFDLDLAKDGKFTWVYTSQGKTDKFSGTYTAGNGILTLVPSDGGGAMVGDMSWDGPEGFNFRMTGGAPNDPGLNFKK
;
A
#
# COMPACT_ATOMS: atom_id res chain seq x y z
N MET A 1 1.44 23.23 -17.28
CA MET A 1 1.30 22.76 -15.89
C MET A 1 1.12 21.27 -16.00
N ASP A 2 2.07 20.50 -15.48
CA ASP A 2 2.04 19.04 -15.61
C ASP A 2 0.81 18.46 -14.89
N GLU A 3 0.34 17.26 -15.25
CA GLU A 3 -0.86 16.66 -14.64
C GLU A 3 -0.72 16.50 -13.13
N PHE A 4 0.49 16.20 -12.66
CA PHE A 4 0.78 16.12 -11.23
C PHE A 4 0.67 17.48 -10.52
N ASP A 5 1.10 18.57 -11.16
CA ASP A 5 0.89 19.93 -10.63
C ASP A 5 -0.60 20.26 -10.49
N GLN A 6 -1.40 19.86 -11.48
CA GLN A 6 -2.86 20.03 -11.43
C GLN A 6 -3.49 19.19 -10.32
N ALA A 7 -2.97 17.98 -10.08
CA ALA A 7 -3.43 17.11 -8.99
C ALA A 7 -3.16 17.76 -7.63
N ARG A 8 -1.96 18.34 -7.44
CA ARG A 8 -1.59 19.08 -6.22
C ARG A 8 -2.44 20.31 -6.01
N GLU A 9 -2.76 21.04 -7.08
CA GLU A 9 -3.64 22.21 -6.98
C GLU A 9 -5.08 21.82 -6.64
N ALA A 10 -5.62 20.77 -7.27
CA ALA A 10 -6.94 20.24 -6.95
C ALA A 10 -7.01 19.78 -5.47
N PHE A 11 -5.97 19.10 -4.99
CA PHE A 11 -5.87 18.68 -3.58
C PHE A 11 -5.90 19.88 -2.62
N LYS A 12 -5.16 20.95 -2.92
CA LYS A 12 -5.16 22.19 -2.11
C LYS A 12 -6.53 22.87 -2.08
N GLN A 13 -7.31 22.73 -3.15
CA GLN A 13 -8.69 23.21 -3.24
C GLN A 13 -9.71 22.25 -2.58
N MET A 14 -9.25 21.17 -1.96
CA MET A 14 -10.07 20.10 -1.38
C MET A 14 -10.91 19.34 -2.41
N ASP A 15 -10.60 19.48 -3.70
CA ASP A 15 -11.21 18.71 -4.80
C ASP A 15 -10.48 17.36 -4.92
N TYR A 16 -10.67 16.51 -3.92
CA TYR A 16 -9.96 15.24 -3.79
C TYR A 16 -10.31 14.25 -4.89
N GLU A 17 -11.56 14.26 -5.39
CA GLU A 17 -11.97 13.40 -6.51
C GLU A 17 -11.19 13.76 -7.78
N ARG A 18 -11.07 15.05 -8.09
CA ARG A 18 -10.28 15.51 -9.23
C ARG A 18 -8.79 15.26 -9.02
N ALA A 19 -8.26 15.49 -7.82
CA ALA A 19 -6.87 15.19 -7.48
C ALA A 19 -6.56 13.70 -7.71
N LEU A 20 -7.47 12.81 -7.28
CA LEU A 20 -7.34 11.37 -7.47
C LEU A 20 -7.35 10.97 -8.95
N GLN A 21 -8.23 11.56 -9.75
CA GLN A 21 -8.28 11.31 -11.19
C GLN A 21 -6.97 11.73 -11.88
N LEU A 22 -6.45 12.91 -11.53
CA LEU A 22 -5.22 13.45 -12.11
C LEU A 22 -3.98 12.64 -11.71
N VAL A 23 -3.82 12.28 -10.42
CA VAL A 23 -2.68 11.45 -10.00
C VAL A 23 -2.75 10.05 -10.62
N ASN A 24 -3.94 9.47 -10.77
CA ASN A 24 -4.11 8.19 -11.44
C ASN A 24 -3.77 8.28 -12.94
N SER A 25 -3.97 9.44 -13.57
CA SER A 25 -3.52 9.69 -14.95
C SER A 25 -2.00 9.72 -15.02
N SER A 26 -1.35 10.47 -14.13
CA SER A 26 0.12 10.54 -14.05
C SER A 26 0.75 9.16 -13.77
N LEU A 27 0.12 8.34 -12.93
CA LEU A 27 0.56 6.97 -12.64
C LEU A 27 0.44 6.02 -13.83
N LYS A 28 -0.37 6.31 -14.86
CA LYS A 28 -0.37 5.49 -16.09
C LYS A 28 0.92 5.66 -16.89
N GLU A 29 1.47 6.87 -16.87
CA GLU A 29 2.73 7.20 -17.55
C GLU A 29 3.95 6.82 -16.70
N MET A 30 3.83 6.94 -15.37
CA MET A 30 4.89 6.66 -14.40
C MET A 30 4.41 5.68 -13.31
N PRO A 31 4.17 4.40 -13.65
CA PRO A 31 3.52 3.43 -12.76
C PRO A 31 4.31 3.05 -11.51
N ASN A 32 5.61 3.35 -11.51
CA ASN A 32 6.55 2.98 -10.45
C ASN A 32 6.99 4.19 -9.60
N ASP A 33 6.43 5.38 -9.84
CA ASP A 33 6.83 6.59 -9.12
C ASP A 33 6.28 6.58 -7.69
N ALA A 34 7.19 6.48 -6.72
CA ALA A 34 6.84 6.42 -5.30
C ALA A 34 6.17 7.70 -4.79
N VAL A 35 6.56 8.87 -5.31
CA VAL A 35 5.99 10.17 -4.93
C VAL A 35 4.53 10.26 -5.39
N LEU A 36 4.23 9.77 -6.60
CA LEU A 36 2.86 9.72 -7.10
C LEU A 36 1.98 8.74 -6.31
N HIS A 37 2.52 7.58 -5.93
CA HIS A 37 1.80 6.62 -5.09
C HIS A 37 1.55 7.18 -3.68
N GLU A 38 2.54 7.82 -3.07
CA GLU A 38 2.39 8.44 -1.76
C GLU A 38 1.40 9.60 -1.79
N PHE A 39 1.41 10.43 -2.85
CA PHE A 39 0.40 11.46 -3.05
C PHE A 39 -1.01 10.88 -3.22
N ARG A 40 -1.14 9.76 -3.93
CA ARG A 40 -2.42 9.04 -4.04
C ARG A 40 -2.89 8.53 -2.68
N GLY A 41 -1.98 8.01 -1.85
CA GLY A 41 -2.26 7.63 -0.46
C GLY A 41 -2.79 8.80 0.36
N LEU A 42 -2.16 9.97 0.25
CA LEU A 42 -2.59 11.20 0.90
C LEU A 42 -3.98 11.66 0.45
N ILE A 43 -4.29 11.59 -0.85
CA ILE A 43 -5.61 11.92 -1.38
C ILE A 43 -6.68 10.99 -0.79
N LEU A 44 -6.43 9.68 -0.74
CA LEU A 44 -7.34 8.69 -0.17
C LEU A 44 -7.55 8.92 1.34
N PHE A 45 -6.49 9.25 2.07
CA PHE A 45 -6.57 9.65 3.48
C PHE A 45 -7.47 10.87 3.66
N ALA A 46 -7.30 11.90 2.82
CA ALA A 46 -8.11 13.12 2.86
C ALA A 46 -9.59 12.87 2.51
N MET A 47 -9.88 11.87 1.66
CA MET A 47 -11.24 11.42 1.33
C MET A 47 -11.90 10.59 2.44
N GLY A 48 -11.11 10.09 3.41
CA GLY A 48 -11.59 9.16 4.45
C GLY A 48 -11.60 7.70 4.02
N ASP A 49 -11.01 7.38 2.86
CA ASP A 49 -10.86 6.02 2.36
C ASP A 49 -9.65 5.33 3.01
N TYR A 50 -9.72 5.15 4.34
CA TYR A 50 -8.57 4.81 5.18
C TYR A 50 -7.96 3.44 4.86
N ASP A 51 -8.74 2.42 4.54
CA ASP A 51 -8.19 1.11 4.15
C ASP A 51 -7.41 1.18 2.83
N GLN A 52 -7.89 1.98 1.89
CA GLN A 52 -7.22 2.20 0.60
C GLN A 52 -5.93 2.99 0.80
N ALA A 53 -6.00 4.06 1.59
CA ALA A 53 -4.82 4.84 1.95
C ALA A 53 -3.76 3.96 2.64
N ALA A 54 -4.16 3.14 3.61
CA ALA A 54 -3.26 2.22 4.30
C ALA A 54 -2.53 1.28 3.32
N GLY A 55 -3.25 0.64 2.40
CA GLY A 55 -2.64 -0.26 1.42
C GLY A 55 -1.65 0.44 0.49
N VAL A 56 -1.96 1.67 0.07
CA VAL A 56 -1.06 2.47 -0.78
C VAL A 56 0.20 2.86 -0.02
N ILE A 57 0.06 3.40 1.18
CA ILE A 57 1.20 3.79 2.02
C ILE A 57 2.04 2.57 2.39
N TYR A 58 1.42 1.44 2.68
CA TYR A 58 2.16 0.20 2.94
C TYR A 58 3.05 -0.19 1.76
N ALA A 59 2.52 -0.11 0.53
CA ALA A 59 3.29 -0.40 -0.68
C ALA A 59 4.44 0.60 -0.88
N VAL A 60 4.22 1.89 -0.59
CA VAL A 60 5.27 2.92 -0.63
C VAL A 60 6.39 2.59 0.37
N LEU A 61 6.03 2.33 1.63
CA LEU A 61 6.99 2.04 2.70
C LEU A 61 7.72 0.71 2.51
N SER A 62 7.12 -0.23 1.79
CA SER A 62 7.77 -1.48 1.40
C SER A 62 8.84 -1.29 0.33
N ALA A 63 8.75 -0.22 -0.47
CA ALA A 63 9.70 0.09 -1.54
C ALA A 63 10.78 1.11 -1.13
N GLY A 64 10.53 1.93 -0.11
CA GLY A 64 11.46 2.94 0.37
C GLY A 64 10.88 3.81 1.48
N PRO A 65 11.65 4.79 1.99
CA PRO A 65 11.15 5.70 3.00
C PRO A 65 10.01 6.57 2.47
N GLY A 66 8.98 6.77 3.28
CA GLY A 66 7.92 7.74 2.99
C GLY A 66 8.35 9.18 3.26
N TRP A 67 7.42 10.10 3.03
CA TRP A 67 7.58 11.53 3.26
C TRP A 67 7.81 11.87 4.73
N ASP A 68 8.58 12.93 4.94
CA ASP A 68 8.70 13.60 6.22
C ASP A 68 7.62 14.69 6.38
N TRP A 69 7.52 15.26 7.58
CA TRP A 69 6.62 16.37 7.86
C TRP A 69 6.83 17.56 6.91
N THR A 70 8.08 17.87 6.55
CA THR A 70 8.43 18.99 5.67
C THR A 70 7.73 18.84 4.32
N THR A 71 7.79 17.64 3.75
CA THR A 71 7.19 17.32 2.47
C THR A 71 5.66 17.31 2.55
N LEU A 72 5.12 16.61 3.56
CA LEU A 72 3.67 16.50 3.76
C LEU A 72 3.02 17.87 4.00
N SER A 73 3.57 18.67 4.92
CA SER A 73 3.01 19.99 5.27
C SER A 73 3.02 20.96 4.09
N GLY A 74 4.00 20.85 3.18
CA GLY A 74 4.06 21.67 1.96
C GLY A 74 2.95 21.39 0.94
N LEU A 75 2.24 20.26 1.06
CA LEU A 75 1.11 19.90 0.20
C LEU A 75 -0.21 20.51 0.68
N TYR A 76 -0.28 20.90 1.96
CA TYR A 76 -1.45 21.56 2.53
C TYR A 76 -1.31 23.09 2.48
N ALA A 77 -2.38 23.79 2.12
CA ALA A 77 -2.43 25.24 2.22
C ALA A 77 -2.56 25.73 3.68
N ASP A 78 -3.17 24.91 4.53
CA ASP A 78 -3.42 25.21 5.95
C ASP A 78 -3.20 23.94 6.80
N PRO A 79 -2.26 23.95 7.78
CA PRO A 79 -2.05 22.85 8.72
C PRO A 79 -3.30 22.44 9.50
N ALA A 80 -4.28 23.33 9.69
CA ALA A 80 -5.54 22.99 10.35
C ALA A 80 -6.37 21.97 9.56
N THR A 81 -6.25 21.96 8.22
CA THR A 81 -6.94 20.99 7.37
C THR A 81 -6.42 19.58 7.62
N TYR A 82 -5.10 19.40 7.60
CA TYR A 82 -4.47 18.12 7.91
C TYR A 82 -4.82 17.68 9.34
N THR A 83 -4.74 18.60 10.31
CA THR A 83 -5.10 18.32 11.71
C THR A 83 -6.54 17.79 11.82
N ALA A 84 -7.50 18.41 11.13
CA ALA A 84 -8.89 17.95 11.12
C ALA A 84 -9.07 16.57 10.49
N GLN A 85 -8.33 16.26 9.41
CA GLN A 85 -8.33 14.94 8.77
C GLN A 85 -7.75 13.87 9.70
N LEU A 86 -6.66 14.18 10.41
CA LEU A 86 -6.06 13.29 11.39
C LEU A 86 -7.03 12.97 12.55
N ARG A 87 -7.79 13.97 13.05
CA ARG A 87 -8.83 13.73 14.06
C ARG A 87 -9.93 12.79 13.58
N LYS A 88 -10.33 12.89 12.30
CA LYS A 88 -11.29 11.93 11.72
C LYS A 88 -10.73 10.52 11.65
N LEU A 89 -9.45 10.35 11.31
CA LEU A 89 -8.80 9.03 11.33
C LEU A 89 -8.75 8.45 12.75
N GLU A 90 -8.43 9.27 13.76
CA GLU A 90 -8.46 8.86 15.16
C GLU A 90 -9.87 8.41 15.61
N GLU A 91 -10.90 9.17 15.24
CA GLU A 91 -12.31 8.81 15.49
C GLU A 91 -12.72 7.52 14.76
N TYR A 92 -12.27 7.36 13.51
CA TYR A 92 -12.53 6.16 12.73
C TYR A 92 -11.87 4.93 13.35
N ARG A 93 -10.61 5.05 13.81
CA ARG A 93 -9.93 4.01 14.59
C ARG A 93 -10.72 3.65 15.84
N ASN A 94 -11.27 4.62 16.56
CA ASN A 94 -12.03 4.35 17.78
C ASN A 94 -13.31 3.53 17.52
N SER A 95 -13.94 3.71 16.35
CA SER A 95 -15.09 2.90 15.92
C SER A 95 -14.70 1.57 15.27
N HIS A 96 -13.46 1.43 14.81
CA HIS A 96 -12.90 0.21 14.19
C HIS A 96 -11.64 -0.26 14.93
N PRO A 97 -11.74 -0.62 16.22
CA PRO A 97 -10.58 -0.89 17.06
C PRO A 97 -9.76 -2.12 16.62
N ASP A 98 -10.31 -3.01 15.82
CA ASP A 98 -9.65 -4.23 15.37
C ASP A 98 -9.16 -4.14 13.91
N SER A 99 -9.24 -2.96 13.27
CA SER A 99 -8.65 -2.76 11.93
C SER A 99 -7.15 -2.50 12.04
N ALA A 100 -6.35 -3.50 11.65
CA ALA A 100 -4.90 -3.38 11.57
C ALA A 100 -4.48 -2.32 10.54
N ASN A 101 -5.14 -2.24 9.38
CA ASN A 101 -4.88 -1.26 8.33
C ASN A 101 -5.03 0.18 8.83
N VAL A 102 -6.14 0.49 9.51
CA VAL A 102 -6.42 1.83 10.04
C VAL A 102 -5.39 2.22 11.09
N ARG A 103 -4.99 1.27 11.94
CA ARG A 103 -3.95 1.49 12.95
C ARG A 103 -2.58 1.70 12.32
N PHE A 104 -2.25 0.96 11.27
CA PHE A 104 -1.03 1.17 10.49
C PHE A 104 -1.00 2.55 9.85
N LEU A 105 -2.09 2.97 9.19
CA LEU A 105 -2.17 4.30 8.61
C LEU A 105 -2.02 5.39 9.68
N LEU A 106 -2.70 5.25 10.82
CA LEU A 106 -2.58 6.21 11.93
C LEU A 106 -1.16 6.23 12.52
N ALA A 107 -0.48 5.08 12.58
CA ALA A 107 0.92 5.02 12.97
C ALA A 107 1.80 5.79 12.00
N TYR A 108 1.62 5.60 10.69
CA TYR A 108 2.35 6.33 9.66
C TYR A 108 2.13 7.84 9.80
N GLU A 109 0.88 8.32 9.93
CA GLU A 109 0.60 9.74 10.12
C GLU A 109 1.32 10.30 11.36
N TYR A 110 1.35 9.54 12.47
CA TYR A 110 2.10 9.92 13.65
C TYR A 110 3.61 9.90 13.46
N ILE A 111 4.18 8.94 12.72
CA ILE A 111 5.60 8.91 12.35
C ILE A 111 5.95 10.18 11.57
N THR A 112 5.16 10.47 10.53
CA THR A 112 5.37 11.63 9.67
C THR A 112 5.32 12.93 10.46
N CYS A 113 4.44 13.03 11.47
CA CYS A 113 4.36 14.18 12.38
C CYS A 113 5.41 14.18 13.53
N GLY A 114 6.25 13.15 13.65
CA GLY A 114 7.21 13.01 14.75
C GLY A 114 6.59 12.64 16.11
N HIS A 115 5.34 12.20 16.12
CA HIS A 115 4.63 11.72 17.32
C HIS A 115 4.97 10.26 17.64
N ASN A 116 6.26 9.99 17.86
CA ASN A 116 6.81 8.62 17.94
C ASN A 116 6.14 7.75 19.01
N GLU A 117 5.84 8.30 20.18
CA GLU A 117 5.16 7.54 21.25
C GLU A 117 3.74 7.10 20.85
N ALA A 118 3.03 7.92 20.08
CA ALA A 118 1.69 7.60 19.60
C ALA A 118 1.77 6.56 18.47
N ALA A 119 2.70 6.73 17.53
CA ALA A 119 2.97 5.76 16.47
C ALA A 119 3.31 4.37 17.02
N VAL A 120 4.20 4.27 18.01
CA VAL A 120 4.58 3.00 18.65
C VAL A 120 3.37 2.31 19.29
N LYS A 121 2.43 3.06 19.88
CA LYS A 121 1.20 2.47 20.46
C LYS A 121 0.32 1.85 19.37
N GLU A 122 0.17 2.54 18.24
CA GLU A 122 -0.61 2.00 17.12
C GLU A 122 0.08 0.78 16.49
N LEU A 123 1.39 0.85 16.20
CA LEU A 123 2.15 -0.27 15.61
C LEU A 123 2.16 -1.53 16.49
N LYS A 124 2.28 -1.38 17.81
CA LYS A 124 2.12 -2.52 18.73
C LYS A 124 0.78 -3.21 18.52
N LYS A 125 -0.28 -2.43 18.34
CA LYS A 125 -1.61 -2.99 18.11
C LYS A 125 -1.77 -3.59 16.71
N VAL A 126 -1.08 -3.06 15.70
CA VAL A 126 -1.00 -3.69 14.37
C VAL A 126 -0.36 -5.07 14.49
N VAL A 127 0.80 -5.18 15.13
CA VAL A 127 1.51 -6.47 15.30
C VAL A 127 0.72 -7.46 16.17
N GLU A 128 -0.05 -6.98 17.16
CA GLU A 128 -0.98 -7.83 17.91
C GLU A 128 -2.12 -8.37 17.05
N LEU A 129 -2.69 -7.56 16.15
CA LEU A 129 -3.83 -7.92 15.30
C LEU A 129 -3.39 -8.74 14.08
N ASN A 130 -2.19 -8.48 13.57
CA ASN A 130 -1.58 -9.16 12.43
C ASN A 130 -0.10 -9.47 12.74
N PRO A 131 0.19 -10.59 13.42
CA PRO A 131 1.56 -10.98 13.79
C PRO A 131 2.50 -11.24 12.61
N ASP A 132 1.95 -11.50 11.43
CA ASP A 132 2.71 -11.80 10.20
C ASP A 132 3.08 -10.53 9.42
N ASP A 133 2.64 -9.34 9.87
CA ASP A 133 3.00 -8.05 9.29
C ASP A 133 4.46 -7.67 9.61
N GLN A 134 5.35 -8.07 8.70
CA GLN A 134 6.78 -7.83 8.85
C GLN A 134 7.15 -6.35 8.76
N LEU A 135 6.47 -5.56 7.92
CA LEU A 135 6.80 -4.13 7.77
C LEU A 135 6.46 -3.38 9.06
N SER A 136 5.27 -3.57 9.59
CA SER A 136 4.85 -2.94 10.84
C SER A 136 5.72 -3.39 12.02
N ALA A 137 6.14 -4.66 12.06
CA ALA A 137 7.08 -5.16 13.05
C ALA A 137 8.46 -4.50 12.93
N GLN A 138 8.97 -4.31 11.72
CA GLN A 138 10.26 -3.63 11.47
C GLN A 138 10.19 -2.14 11.81
N LEU A 139 9.13 -1.44 11.41
CA LEU A 139 8.88 -0.05 11.79
C LEU A 139 8.84 0.09 13.32
N LEU A 140 8.11 -0.82 14.00
CA LEU A 140 8.05 -0.83 15.46
C LEU A 140 9.43 -1.03 16.09
N ALA A 141 10.18 -2.03 15.61
CA ALA A 141 11.53 -2.32 16.08
C ALA A 141 12.43 -1.09 15.93
N GLY A 142 12.51 -0.50 14.73
CA GLY A 142 13.33 0.68 14.46
C GLY A 142 12.97 1.88 15.34
N MET A 143 11.68 2.09 15.63
CA MET A 143 11.24 3.18 16.51
C MET A 143 11.52 2.92 18.01
N THR A 144 11.65 1.66 18.42
CA THR A 144 11.95 1.29 19.81
C THR A 144 13.45 1.14 20.08
N GLU A 145 14.20 0.64 19.11
CA GLU A 145 15.66 0.48 19.17
C GLU A 145 16.38 1.81 18.95
N GLY A 146 15.86 2.69 18.10
CA GLY A 146 16.37 4.06 17.89
C GLY A 146 16.15 5.03 19.07
N SER A 147 15.80 4.52 20.26
CA SER A 147 15.72 5.32 21.50
C SER A 147 17.06 5.40 22.26
N ASP A 148 18.08 4.65 21.85
CA ASP A 148 19.49 4.92 22.14
C ASP A 148 20.17 5.33 20.82
N GLY A 149 20.58 6.60 20.73
CA GLY A 149 20.92 7.25 19.48
C GLY A 149 22.04 6.57 18.69
N GLU A 150 21.71 6.09 17.50
CA GLU A 150 22.61 5.85 16.37
C GLU A 150 21.78 5.96 15.07
N ASP A 151 22.47 6.34 13.99
CA ASP A 151 21.97 6.84 12.70
C ASP A 151 20.75 6.14 12.08
N PRO A 152 19.96 6.84 11.23
CA PRO A 152 18.79 6.26 10.55
C PRO A 152 19.15 4.95 9.85
N PRO A 153 18.24 3.94 9.85
CA PRO A 153 18.52 2.64 9.27
C PRO A 153 18.91 2.81 7.80
N ALA A 154 20.01 2.15 7.43
CA ALA A 154 20.49 2.10 6.06
C ALA A 154 19.35 1.69 5.12
N GLU A 155 19.26 2.41 4.01
CA GLU A 155 18.43 2.13 2.84
C GLU A 155 18.35 0.62 2.61
N VAL A 156 17.19 0.02 2.92
CA VAL A 156 16.96 -1.39 2.64
C VAL A 156 16.91 -1.49 1.13
N GLU A 157 17.98 -2.00 0.52
CA GLU A 157 17.99 -2.25 -0.91
C GLU A 157 16.76 -3.13 -1.23
N PRO A 158 15.87 -2.69 -2.14
CA PRO A 158 14.72 -3.49 -2.50
C PRO A 158 15.22 -4.87 -2.94
N PRO A 159 14.54 -5.97 -2.56
CA PRO A 159 14.90 -7.29 -3.04
C PRO A 159 14.98 -7.22 -4.58
N PRO A 160 16.00 -7.82 -5.22
CA PRO A 160 16.27 -7.62 -6.64
C PRO A 160 15.07 -8.06 -7.46
N SER A 161 14.22 -7.10 -7.82
CA SER A 161 13.09 -7.31 -8.69
C SER A 161 13.61 -7.34 -10.12
N LYS A 162 13.29 -8.41 -10.84
CA LYS A 162 13.59 -8.46 -12.29
C LYS A 162 12.88 -7.26 -12.93
N PRO A 163 13.56 -6.43 -13.72
CA PRO A 163 12.93 -5.31 -14.39
C PRO A 163 11.77 -5.80 -15.27
N GLN A 164 10.71 -5.00 -15.33
CA GLN A 164 9.53 -5.29 -16.13
C GLN A 164 9.94 -5.53 -17.60
N PRO A 165 9.64 -6.71 -18.18
CA PRO A 165 9.95 -6.98 -19.57
C PRO A 165 9.26 -5.97 -20.49
N GLU A 166 9.92 -5.63 -21.59
CA GLU A 166 9.36 -4.72 -22.58
C GLU A 166 8.02 -5.26 -23.12
N GLY A 167 6.97 -4.43 -23.05
CA GLY A 167 5.61 -4.81 -23.46
C GLY A 167 4.81 -5.62 -22.43
N ALA A 168 5.39 -5.98 -21.28
CA ALA A 168 4.64 -6.62 -20.19
C ALA A 168 3.66 -5.60 -19.58
N THR A 169 2.43 -6.05 -19.28
CA THR A 169 1.44 -5.24 -18.56
C THR A 169 0.91 -6.04 -17.38
N VAL A 170 0.76 -5.38 -16.23
CA VAL A 170 0.23 -6.02 -15.02
C VAL A 170 -1.28 -6.26 -15.13
N ASP A 171 -2.00 -5.39 -15.82
CA ASP A 171 -3.41 -5.62 -16.13
C ASP A 171 -3.57 -6.83 -17.07
N GLY A 172 -4.59 -7.63 -16.78
CA GLY A 172 -4.84 -8.89 -17.48
C GLY A 172 -5.57 -9.91 -16.62
N LYS A 173 -5.90 -11.03 -17.24
CA LYS A 173 -6.40 -12.23 -16.57
C LYS A 173 -5.23 -13.17 -16.39
N TRP A 174 -5.05 -13.63 -15.16
CA TRP A 174 -3.89 -14.37 -14.72
C TRP A 174 -4.33 -15.65 -14.03
N GLN A 175 -3.64 -16.74 -14.32
CA GLN A 175 -3.93 -18.05 -13.74
C GLN A 175 -2.69 -18.61 -13.08
N ALA A 176 -2.84 -19.10 -11.85
CA ALA A 176 -1.83 -19.86 -11.14
C ALA A 176 -2.43 -21.16 -10.59
N ALA A 177 -1.57 -22.15 -10.37
CA ALA A 177 -1.95 -23.41 -9.75
C ALA A 177 -0.87 -23.87 -8.77
N ARG A 178 -1.29 -24.52 -7.67
CA ARG A 178 -0.40 -25.11 -6.66
C ARG A 178 -1.01 -26.43 -6.20
N GLY A 179 -0.49 -27.56 -6.71
CA GLY A 179 -1.13 -28.86 -6.49
C GLY A 179 -2.52 -28.88 -7.12
N ASP A 180 -3.54 -29.22 -6.35
CA ASP A 180 -4.95 -29.21 -6.78
C ASP A 180 -5.62 -27.83 -6.67
N ASP A 181 -4.91 -26.84 -6.11
CA ASP A 181 -5.43 -25.50 -5.91
C ASP A 181 -5.28 -24.65 -7.17
N ARG A 182 -6.30 -23.83 -7.45
CA ARG A 182 -6.36 -22.92 -8.60
C ARG A 182 -6.63 -21.49 -8.15
N PHE A 183 -5.95 -20.55 -8.78
CA PHE A 183 -6.07 -19.12 -8.54
C PHE A 183 -6.30 -18.42 -9.88
N ASP A 184 -7.42 -17.71 -10.01
CA ASP A 184 -7.70 -16.84 -11.15
C ASP A 184 -7.74 -15.39 -10.64
N LEU A 185 -6.85 -14.55 -11.16
CA LEU A 185 -6.69 -13.15 -10.80
C LEU A 185 -6.98 -12.28 -12.03
N ASP A 186 -7.99 -11.42 -11.94
CA ASP A 186 -8.30 -10.40 -12.94
C ASP A 186 -7.83 -9.05 -12.41
N LEU A 187 -6.89 -8.41 -13.11
CA LEU A 187 -6.39 -7.06 -12.82
C LEU A 187 -6.86 -6.13 -13.95
N ALA A 188 -7.85 -5.30 -13.65
CA ALA A 188 -8.45 -4.39 -14.62
C ALA A 188 -7.67 -3.07 -14.72
N LYS A 189 -7.62 -2.48 -15.92
CA LYS A 189 -6.93 -1.19 -16.18
C LYS A 189 -7.44 -0.01 -15.33
N ASP A 190 -8.62 -0.12 -14.74
CA ASP A 190 -9.18 0.90 -13.84
C ASP A 190 -8.72 0.73 -12.38
N GLY A 191 -7.76 -0.17 -12.11
CA GLY A 191 -7.22 -0.42 -10.78
C GLY A 191 -8.10 -1.32 -9.92
N LYS A 192 -9.09 -2.01 -10.49
CA LYS A 192 -9.89 -3.01 -9.78
C LYS A 192 -9.33 -4.40 -9.99
N PHE A 193 -9.47 -5.25 -8.98
CA PHE A 193 -9.16 -6.66 -9.12
C PHE A 193 -10.33 -7.56 -8.76
N THR A 194 -10.29 -8.78 -9.28
CA THR A 194 -11.09 -9.91 -8.81
C THR A 194 -10.16 -11.10 -8.59
N TRP A 195 -10.28 -11.73 -7.43
CA TRP A 195 -9.56 -12.95 -7.10
C TRP A 195 -10.55 -14.09 -6.90
N VAL A 196 -10.31 -15.20 -7.58
CA VAL A 196 -11.06 -16.45 -7.40
C VAL A 196 -10.06 -17.52 -7.00
N TYR A 197 -10.26 -18.12 -5.84
CA TYR A 197 -9.45 -19.24 -5.36
C TYR A 197 -10.32 -20.49 -5.25
N THR A 198 -9.83 -21.60 -5.79
CA THR A 198 -10.49 -22.89 -5.66
C THR A 198 -9.53 -23.89 -5.03
N SER A 199 -9.94 -24.48 -3.90
CA SER A 199 -9.20 -25.52 -3.19
C SER A 199 -10.14 -26.60 -2.67
N GLN A 200 -9.77 -27.86 -2.83
CA GLN A 200 -10.55 -29.02 -2.39
C GLN A 200 -12.04 -28.97 -2.82
N GLY A 201 -12.31 -28.43 -4.01
CA GLY A 201 -13.66 -28.28 -4.57
C GLY A 201 -14.50 -27.14 -3.98
N LYS A 202 -13.95 -26.32 -3.07
CA LYS A 202 -14.57 -25.07 -2.60
C LYS A 202 -13.98 -23.90 -3.37
N THR A 203 -14.84 -22.96 -3.74
CA THR A 203 -14.44 -21.74 -4.46
C THR A 203 -14.82 -20.52 -3.63
N ASP A 204 -13.82 -19.70 -3.33
CA ASP A 204 -13.97 -18.39 -2.70
C ASP A 204 -13.64 -17.29 -3.71
N LYS A 205 -14.34 -16.17 -3.58
CA LYS A 205 -14.17 -15.01 -4.47
C LYS A 205 -14.26 -13.72 -3.67
N PHE A 206 -13.32 -12.81 -3.91
CA PHE A 206 -13.38 -11.45 -3.43
C PHE A 206 -12.85 -10.49 -4.50
N SER A 207 -13.12 -9.21 -4.30
CA SER A 207 -12.77 -8.15 -5.24
C SER A 207 -12.44 -6.88 -4.48
N GLY A 208 -11.70 -6.00 -5.14
CA GLY A 208 -11.43 -4.69 -4.62
C GLY A 208 -10.57 -3.89 -5.57
N THR A 209 -9.64 -3.13 -5.02
CA THR A 209 -8.69 -2.32 -5.79
C THR A 209 -7.29 -2.89 -5.64
N TYR A 210 -6.46 -2.65 -6.65
CA TYR A 210 -5.06 -3.03 -6.60
C TYR A 210 -4.15 -1.86 -6.95
N THR A 211 -2.92 -1.97 -6.45
CA THR A 211 -1.78 -1.20 -6.93
C THR A 211 -0.66 -2.18 -7.28
N ALA A 212 0.09 -1.88 -8.33
CA ALA A 212 1.24 -2.68 -8.70
C ALA A 212 2.35 -1.78 -9.21
N GLY A 213 3.56 -1.99 -8.69
CA GLY A 213 4.74 -1.20 -9.05
C GLY A 213 5.93 -1.58 -8.17
N ASN A 214 7.15 -1.29 -8.65
CA ASN A 214 8.40 -1.56 -7.93
C ASN A 214 8.56 -3.01 -7.43
N GLY A 215 8.00 -3.97 -8.17
CA GLY A 215 8.05 -5.38 -7.78
C GLY A 215 7.10 -5.73 -6.62
N ILE A 216 6.08 -4.92 -6.37
CA ILE A 216 5.05 -5.16 -5.35
C ILE A 216 3.67 -5.15 -6.01
N LEU A 217 2.81 -6.08 -5.59
CA LEU A 217 1.39 -6.09 -5.90
C LEU A 217 0.61 -6.05 -4.59
N THR A 218 -0.26 -5.05 -4.45
CA THR A 218 -1.17 -4.89 -3.30
C THR A 218 -2.60 -5.05 -3.76
N LEU A 219 -3.38 -5.87 -3.06
CA LEU A 219 -4.78 -6.14 -3.30
C LEU A 219 -5.56 -5.75 -2.04
N VAL A 220 -6.43 -4.74 -2.13
CA VAL A 220 -7.25 -4.26 -1.00
C VAL A 220 -8.70 -4.68 -1.22
N PRO A 221 -9.21 -5.69 -0.50
CA PRO A 221 -10.60 -6.13 -0.60
C PRO A 221 -11.61 -5.02 -0.26
N SER A 222 -12.73 -4.95 -0.98
CA SER A 222 -13.80 -3.97 -0.70
C SER A 222 -14.71 -4.36 0.47
N ASP A 223 -14.63 -5.60 0.95
CA ASP A 223 -15.44 -6.12 2.06
C ASP A 223 -14.81 -5.87 3.44
N GLY A 224 -13.73 -5.08 3.50
CA GLY A 224 -13.00 -4.78 4.73
C GLY A 224 -12.04 -5.89 5.16
N GLY A 225 -11.78 -6.87 4.30
CA GLY A 225 -10.66 -7.80 4.48
C GLY A 225 -9.31 -7.06 4.49
N GLY A 226 -8.33 -7.61 5.21
CA GLY A 226 -6.96 -7.08 5.23
C GLY A 226 -6.37 -7.00 3.83
N ALA A 227 -5.53 -5.99 3.58
CA ALA A 227 -4.83 -5.88 2.31
C ALA A 227 -3.87 -7.06 2.14
N MET A 228 -3.86 -7.70 0.98
CA MET A 228 -2.80 -8.65 0.63
C MET A 228 -1.72 -7.91 -0.13
N VAL A 229 -0.54 -7.87 0.45
CA VAL A 229 0.65 -7.31 -0.16
C VAL A 229 1.58 -8.47 -0.50
N GLY A 230 2.23 -8.42 -1.65
CA GLY A 230 3.22 -9.43 -2.01
C GLY A 230 4.23 -8.96 -3.03
N ASP A 231 5.40 -9.59 -2.99
CA ASP A 231 6.45 -9.43 -3.97
C ASP A 231 5.97 -9.97 -5.32
N MET A 232 6.14 -9.17 -6.37
CA MET A 232 5.86 -9.52 -7.75
C MET A 232 7.18 -9.55 -8.54
N SER A 233 7.53 -10.71 -9.07
CA SER A 233 8.73 -10.91 -9.88
C SER A 233 8.37 -11.42 -11.27
N TRP A 234 8.75 -10.67 -12.31
CA TRP A 234 8.44 -11.04 -13.70
C TRP A 234 9.08 -12.37 -14.13
N ASP A 235 8.32 -13.16 -14.88
CA ASP A 235 8.72 -14.40 -15.57
C ASP A 235 8.34 -14.29 -17.06
N GLY A 236 9.01 -13.37 -17.76
CA GLY A 236 8.67 -13.01 -19.13
C GLY A 236 7.46 -12.05 -19.23
N PRO A 237 7.05 -11.67 -20.46
CA PRO A 237 6.01 -10.66 -20.68
C PRO A 237 4.58 -11.13 -20.33
N GLU A 238 4.38 -12.44 -20.20
CA GLU A 238 3.08 -13.08 -19.94
C GLU A 238 3.08 -13.90 -18.63
N GLY A 239 4.06 -13.66 -17.76
CA GLY A 239 4.20 -14.39 -16.51
C GLY A 239 4.80 -13.54 -15.38
N PHE A 240 4.36 -13.79 -14.16
CA PHE A 240 5.04 -13.31 -12.96
C PHE A 240 4.83 -14.29 -11.79
N ASN A 241 5.78 -14.31 -10.87
CA ASN A 241 5.61 -14.93 -9.57
C ASN A 241 5.10 -13.89 -8.57
N PHE A 242 4.08 -14.24 -7.79
CA PHE A 242 3.56 -13.44 -6.68
C PHE A 242 3.74 -14.16 -5.36
N ARG A 243 4.50 -13.58 -4.44
CA ARG A 243 4.75 -14.13 -3.11
C ARG A 243 4.18 -13.19 -2.06
N MET A 244 3.18 -13.64 -1.31
CA MET A 244 2.61 -12.82 -0.24
C MET A 244 3.67 -12.45 0.80
N THR A 245 3.72 -11.18 1.15
CA THR A 245 4.53 -10.66 2.24
C THR A 245 3.95 -11.20 3.56
N GLY A 246 4.82 -11.68 4.47
CA GLY A 246 4.38 -12.35 5.70
C GLY A 246 4.03 -13.84 5.54
N GLY A 247 4.10 -14.40 4.33
CA GLY A 247 3.96 -15.84 4.11
C GLY A 247 5.09 -16.66 4.75
N ALA A 248 4.92 -17.99 4.77
CA ALA A 248 5.94 -18.90 5.33
C ALA A 248 7.33 -18.64 4.69
N PRO A 249 8.45 -18.77 5.44
CA PRO A 249 9.79 -18.44 4.93
C PRO A 249 10.21 -19.18 3.65
N ASN A 250 9.57 -20.32 3.37
CA ASN A 250 9.80 -21.17 2.19
C ASN A 250 8.60 -21.20 1.23
N ASP A 251 7.69 -20.23 1.29
CA ASP A 251 6.57 -20.16 0.35
C ASP A 251 7.11 -19.86 -1.07
N PRO A 252 6.90 -20.75 -2.06
CA PRO A 252 7.41 -20.57 -3.42
C PRO A 252 6.67 -19.50 -4.24
N GLY A 253 5.64 -18.86 -3.68
CA GLY A 253 4.77 -17.94 -4.39
C GLY A 253 3.86 -18.63 -5.41
N LEU A 254 3.03 -17.83 -6.06
CA LEU A 254 2.09 -18.24 -7.10
C LEU A 254 2.65 -17.80 -8.46
N ASN A 255 2.88 -18.77 -9.35
CA ASN A 255 3.32 -18.48 -10.71
C ASN A 255 2.09 -18.21 -11.58
N PHE A 256 1.81 -16.93 -11.81
CA PHE A 256 0.74 -16.46 -12.65
C PHE A 256 1.17 -16.41 -14.11
N LYS A 257 0.26 -16.84 -14.99
CA LYS A 257 0.40 -16.77 -16.45
C LYS A 257 -0.87 -16.23 -17.10
N LYS A 258 -0.73 -15.48 -18.20
CA LYS A 258 -1.87 -15.04 -19.03
C LYS A 258 -2.50 -16.19 -19.82
#